data_AF-A0A973ARW9-F1
#
_entry.id   AF-A0A973ARW9-F1
#
_cell.length_a   1.000
_cell.length_b   1.000
_cell.length_c   1.000
_cell.angle_alpha   90.00
_cell.angle_beta   90.00
_cell.angle_gamma   90.00
#
_symmetry.space_group_name_H-M   'P 1'
#
loop_
_entity.id
_entity.type
_entity.pdbx_description
1 polymer ?
#
loop_
_entity_poly.entity_id
_entity_poly.type
_entity_poly.pdbx_seq_one_letter_code
_entity_poly.pdbx_strand_id
1 'polypeptide(L)'
;MIFSATPTNSDVWILVVICILLISLTFLSLAEMSLSRITKQKAQALVDQQAKSARLILKLAEEPTRWVNPLLLTVNIFQTVQATLTGVVAGRLFGAAGVVIGVTLNVIIFFVMAEAVPKTYGLLHPVRGATITARPVSAIVGFWPLRIM
;
A
#
# COMPACT_ATOMS: atom_id res chain seq x y z
N MET A 1 -4.87 -13.89 -33.60
CA MET A 1 -5.92 -13.28 -32.75
C MET A 1 -5.41 -13.31 -31.32
N ILE A 2 -4.99 -12.16 -30.77
CA ILE A 2 -4.33 -12.07 -29.45
C ILE A 2 -5.34 -11.96 -28.29
N PHE A 3 -6.60 -11.64 -28.59
CA PHE A 3 -7.69 -11.57 -27.61
C PHE A 3 -8.62 -12.78 -27.78
N SER A 4 -8.86 -13.52 -26.69
CA SER A 4 -9.83 -14.63 -26.66
C SER A 4 -11.27 -14.16 -26.46
N ALA A 5 -11.46 -12.93 -25.99
CA ALA A 5 -12.76 -12.31 -25.77
C ALA A 5 -12.71 -10.80 -26.07
N THR A 6 -13.81 -10.20 -26.51
CA THR A 6 -13.96 -8.74 -26.58
C THR A 6 -14.00 -8.16 -25.16
N PRO A 7 -13.20 -7.13 -24.84
CA PRO A 7 -13.21 -6.53 -23.50
C PRO A 7 -14.61 -6.01 -23.19
N THR A 8 -15.20 -6.51 -22.10
CA THR A 8 -16.53 -6.09 -21.65
C THR A 8 -16.36 -4.88 -20.72
N ASN A 9 -17.39 -4.03 -20.58
CA ASN A 9 -17.38 -2.91 -19.64
C ASN A 9 -16.96 -3.34 -18.21
N SER A 10 -17.34 -4.55 -17.79
CA SER A 10 -16.95 -5.12 -16.50
C SER A 10 -15.44 -5.31 -16.33
N ASP A 11 -14.71 -5.70 -17.38
CA ASP A 11 -13.26 -5.89 -17.30
C ASP A 11 -12.53 -4.55 -17.18
N VAL A 12 -13.05 -3.51 -17.84
CA VAL A 12 -12.56 -2.13 -17.71
C VAL A 12 -12.75 -1.63 -16.27
N TRP A 13 -13.90 -1.86 -15.65
CA TRP A 13 -14.13 -1.52 -14.24
C TRP A 13 -13.16 -2.25 -13.31
N ILE A 14 -12.89 -3.54 -13.56
CA ILE A 14 -11.92 -4.28 -12.74
C ILE A 14 -10.51 -3.71 -12.90
N LEU A 15 -10.09 -3.34 -14.12
CA LEU A 15 -8.80 -2.67 -14.35
C LEU A 15 -8.70 -1.33 -13.62
N VAL A 16 -9.76 -0.52 -13.63
CA VAL A 16 -9.82 0.74 -12.88
C VAL A 16 -9.67 0.48 -11.38
N VAL A 17 -10.37 -0.53 -10.84
CA VAL A 17 -10.24 -0.94 -9.43
C VAL A 17 -8.81 -1.39 -9.13
N ILE A 18 -8.18 -2.20 -9.98
CA ILE A 18 -6.78 -2.63 -9.83
C ILE A 18 -5.84 -1.42 -9.77
N CYS A 19 -6.01 -0.42 -10.66
CA CYS A 19 -5.22 0.80 -10.63
C CYS A 19 -5.38 1.59 -9.33
N ILE A 20 -6.61 1.73 -8.84
CA ILE A 20 -6.87 2.40 -7.55
C ILE A 20 -6.22 1.63 -6.39
N LEU A 21 -6.28 0.29 -6.42
CA LEU A 21 -5.62 -0.57 -5.43
C LEU A 21 -4.10 -0.40 -5.46
N LEU A 22 -3.48 -0.33 -6.64
CA LEU A 22 -2.03 -0.13 -6.77
C LEU A 22 -1.57 1.21 -6.20
N ILE A 23 -2.31 2.29 -6.47
CA ILE A 23 -2.02 3.62 -5.90
C ILE A 23 -2.16 3.56 -4.37
N SER A 24 -3.21 2.92 -3.88
CA SER A 24 -3.44 2.74 -2.45
C SER A 24 -2.33 1.92 -1.77
N LEU A 25 -1.91 0.82 -2.39
CA LEU A 25 -0.80 -0.04 -1.92
C LEU A 25 0.53 0.70 -1.88
N THR A 26 0.85 1.43 -2.95
CA THR A 26 2.06 2.27 -3.04
C THR A 26 2.12 3.23 -1.85
N PHE A 27 1.00 3.87 -1.57
CA PHE A 27 0.87 4.80 -0.46
C PHE A 27 1.00 4.12 0.90
N LEU A 28 0.32 2.99 1.10
CA LEU A 28 0.27 2.25 2.35
C LEU A 28 1.65 1.64 2.69
N SER A 29 2.33 1.11 1.69
CA SER A 29 3.68 0.54 1.76
C SER A 29 4.75 1.60 2.08
N LEU A 30 4.65 2.78 1.45
CA LEU A 30 5.48 3.94 1.80
C LEU A 30 5.25 4.37 3.26
N ALA A 31 3.99 4.38 3.68
CA ALA A 31 3.61 4.78 5.02
C ALA A 31 4.17 3.82 6.07
N GLU A 32 3.99 2.52 5.86
CA GLU A 32 4.51 1.45 6.72
C GLU A 32 6.02 1.61 6.92
N MET A 33 6.77 1.71 5.82
CA MET A 33 8.23 1.73 5.88
C MET A 33 8.77 3.04 6.46
N SER A 34 8.16 4.17 6.11
CA SER A 34 8.59 5.47 6.63
C SER A 34 8.31 5.61 8.13
N LEU A 35 7.14 5.17 8.59
CA LEU A 35 6.73 5.26 9.99
C LEU A 35 7.47 4.24 10.86
N SER A 36 7.76 3.04 10.34
CA SER A 36 8.56 2.01 11.03
C SER A 36 10.01 2.44 11.28
N ARG A 37 10.54 3.35 10.45
CA ARG A 37 11.88 3.91 10.61
C ARG A 37 11.96 5.10 11.58
N ILE A 38 10.83 5.62 12.06
CA ILE A 38 10.81 6.73 13.01
C ILE A 38 10.83 6.19 14.44
N THR A 39 11.89 6.53 15.17
CA THR A 39 11.99 6.25 16.60
C THR A 39 11.29 7.32 17.43
N LYS A 40 10.92 7.00 18.68
CA LYS A 40 10.32 7.97 19.63
C LYS A 40 11.15 9.25 19.77
N GLN A 41 12.48 9.13 19.85
CA GLN A 41 13.41 10.26 19.93
C GLN A 41 13.36 11.15 18.69
N LYS A 42 13.34 10.56 17.48
CA LYS A 42 13.20 11.32 16.23
C LYS A 42 11.83 11.99 16.13
N ALA A 43 10.77 11.31 16.56
CA ALA A 43 9.43 11.89 16.56
C ALA A 43 9.32 13.07 17.53
N GLN A 44 9.96 12.98 18.71
CA GLN A 44 10.01 14.08 19.67
C GLN A 44 10.74 15.30 19.08
N ALA A 45 11.89 15.09 18.43
CA ALA A 45 12.62 16.16 17.75
C ALA A 45 11.79 16.84 16.64
N LEU A 46 10.91 16.10 15.95
CA LEU A 46 9.98 16.67 14.96
C LEU A 46 8.89 17.54 15.61
N VAL A 47 8.45 17.18 16.82
CA VAL A 47 7.49 17.99 17.59
C VAL A 47 8.14 19.29 18.06
N ASP A 48 9.38 19.21 18.54
CA ASP A 48 10.15 20.37 19.00
C ASP A 48 10.44 21.34 17.83
N GLN A 49 10.62 20.81 16.61
CA GLN A 49 10.77 21.59 15.38
C GLN A 49 9.44 22.12 14.80
N GLN A 50 8.31 21.94 15.48
CA GLN A 50 6.96 22.31 15.01
C GLN A 50 6.63 21.80 13.59
N ALA A 51 7.15 20.62 13.23
CA ALA A 51 6.89 20.06 11.90
C ALA A 51 5.42 19.65 11.72
N LYS A 52 4.91 19.77 10.49
CA LYS A 52 3.54 19.34 10.14
C LYS A 52 3.35 17.86 10.49
N SER A 53 2.22 17.53 11.10
CA SER A 53 1.87 16.17 11.55
C SER A 53 2.81 15.57 12.62
N ALA A 54 3.73 16.34 13.22
CA ALA A 54 4.69 15.82 14.19
C ALA A 54 4.03 15.17 15.42
N ARG A 55 2.95 15.76 15.94
CA ARG A 55 2.20 15.18 17.07
C ARG A 55 1.56 13.83 16.75
N LEU A 56 1.12 13.64 15.49
CA LEU A 56 0.58 12.37 15.02
C LEU A 56 1.68 11.32 14.89
N ILE A 57 2.82 11.70 14.32
CA ILE A 57 3.99 10.84 14.20
C ILE A 57 4.49 10.40 15.57
N LEU A 58 4.54 11.31 16.56
CA LEU A 58 4.91 10.98 17.94
C LEU A 58 3.94 9.96 18.56
N LYS A 59 2.63 10.20 18.46
CA LYS A 59 1.61 9.28 18.97
C LYS A 59 1.72 7.88 18.34
N LEU A 60 2.00 7.81 17.03
CA LEU A 60 2.20 6.54 16.33
C LEU A 60 3.53 5.89 16.75
N ALA A 61 4.61 6.65 16.91
CA ALA A 61 5.90 6.14 17.34
C ALA A 61 5.91 5.64 18.80
N GLU A 62 4.98 6.08 19.65
CA GLU A 62 4.84 5.61 21.03
C GLU A 62 4.20 4.22 21.15
N GLU A 63 3.27 3.88 20.26
CA GLU A 63 2.58 2.58 20.25
C GLU A 63 2.69 1.90 18.87
N PRO A 64 3.89 1.46 18.45
CA PRO A 64 4.12 0.87 17.12
C PRO A 64 3.25 -0.35 16.85
N THR A 65 3.04 -1.20 17.86
CA THR A 65 2.26 -2.43 17.74
C THR A 65 0.81 -2.18 17.30
N ARG A 66 0.22 -1.05 17.70
CA ARG A 66 -1.18 -0.72 17.41
C ARG A 66 -1.46 -0.26 15.99
N TRP A 67 -0.44 0.16 15.24
CA TRP A 67 -0.64 0.56 13.85
C TRP A 67 0.11 -0.32 12.87
N VAL A 68 1.25 -0.92 13.26
CA VAL A 68 2.03 -1.81 12.37
C VAL A 68 1.23 -3.04 11.96
N ASN A 69 0.62 -3.75 12.90
CA ASN A 69 -0.14 -4.98 12.62
C ASN A 69 -1.37 -4.70 11.73
N PRO A 70 -2.24 -3.74 12.05
CA PRO A 70 -3.33 -3.33 11.18
C PRO A 70 -2.92 -2.91 9.77
N LEU A 71 -1.82 -2.17 9.66
CA LEU A 71 -1.33 -1.64 8.39
C LEU A 71 -0.80 -2.78 7.51
N LEU A 72 0.02 -3.66 8.08
CA LEU A 72 0.54 -4.87 7.41
C LEU A 72 -0.59 -5.79 6.93
N LEU A 73 -1.61 -6.00 7.75
CA LEU A 73 -2.78 -6.79 7.37
C LEU A 73 -3.52 -6.13 6.19
N THR A 74 -3.72 -4.81 6.24
CA THR A 74 -4.39 -4.06 5.18
C THR A 74 -3.62 -4.11 3.86
N VAL A 75 -2.29 -3.95 3.91
CA VAL A 75 -1.41 -4.11 2.73
C VAL A 75 -1.57 -5.50 2.13
N ASN A 76 -1.48 -6.55 2.94
CA ASN A 76 -1.60 -7.93 2.47
C ASN A 76 -2.98 -8.23 1.86
N ILE A 77 -4.06 -7.73 2.48
CA ILE A 77 -5.42 -7.89 1.94
C ILE A 77 -5.50 -7.21 0.57
N PHE A 78 -5.07 -5.95 0.47
CA PHE A 78 -5.15 -5.19 -0.77
C PHE A 78 -4.30 -5.83 -1.88
N GLN A 79 -3.11 -6.33 -1.53
CA GLN A 79 -2.23 -7.01 -2.47
C GLN A 79 -2.83 -8.34 -2.95
N THR A 80 -3.41 -9.12 -2.04
CA THR A 80 -4.09 -10.38 -2.40
C THR A 80 -5.28 -10.11 -3.31
N VAL A 81 -6.11 -9.11 -3.00
CA VAL A 81 -7.24 -8.71 -3.84
C VAL A 81 -6.76 -8.21 -5.20
N GLN A 82 -5.72 -7.38 -5.25
CA GLN A 82 -5.14 -6.86 -6.49
C GLN A 82 -4.61 -8.00 -7.37
N ALA A 83 -3.86 -8.94 -6.80
CA ALA A 83 -3.32 -10.09 -7.51
C ALA A 83 -4.44 -11.00 -8.03
N THR A 84 -5.45 -11.26 -7.21
CA THR A 84 -6.62 -12.09 -7.58
C THR A 84 -7.39 -11.47 -8.73
N LEU A 85 -7.72 -10.17 -8.65
CA LEU A 85 -8.44 -9.46 -9.73
C LEU A 85 -7.62 -9.42 -11.02
N THR A 86 -6.30 -9.22 -10.91
CA THR A 86 -5.40 -9.25 -12.07
C THR A 86 -5.42 -10.62 -12.74
N GLY A 87 -5.35 -11.70 -11.96
CA GLY A 87 -5.42 -13.08 -12.48
C GLY A 87 -6.75 -13.38 -13.16
N VAL A 88 -7.87 -12.93 -12.58
CA VAL A 88 -9.22 -13.10 -13.16
C VAL A 88 -9.34 -12.38 -14.50
N VAL A 89 -8.90 -11.12 -14.58
CA VAL A 89 -8.95 -10.34 -15.84
C VAL A 89 -8.00 -10.92 -16.89
N ALA A 90 -6.79 -11.32 -16.50
CA ALA A 90 -5.84 -11.95 -17.39
C ALA A 90 -6.38 -13.27 -17.98
N GLY A 91 -7.04 -14.09 -17.15
CA GLY A 91 -7.68 -15.32 -17.60
C GLY A 91 -8.85 -15.11 -18.54
N ARG A 92 -9.67 -14.07 -18.31
CA ARG A 92 -10.79 -13.74 -19.20
C ARG A 92 -10.34 -13.22 -20.55
N LEU A 93 -9.33 -12.34 -20.58
CA LEU A 93 -8.89 -11.65 -21.80
C LEU A 93 -7.95 -12.49 -22.67
N PHE A 94 -7.11 -13.32 -22.04
CA PHE A 94 -5.98 -14.00 -22.70
C PHE A 94 -5.94 -15.52 -22.44
N GLY A 95 -6.94 -16.09 -21.74
CA GLY A 95 -7.01 -17.51 -21.44
C GLY A 95 -5.93 -18.00 -20.46
N ALA A 96 -5.71 -19.31 -20.39
CA ALA A 96 -4.79 -19.93 -19.42
C ALA A 96 -3.33 -19.44 -19.57
N ALA A 97 -2.83 -19.28 -20.79
CA ALA A 97 -1.50 -18.74 -21.05
C ALA A 97 -1.39 -17.27 -20.60
N GLY A 98 -2.47 -16.51 -20.77
CA GLY A 98 -2.63 -15.16 -20.29
C GLY A 98 -2.51 -14.99 -18.79
N VAL A 99 -3.09 -15.92 -18.02
CA VAL A 99 -2.97 -15.93 -16.54
C VAL A 99 -1.51 -16.07 -16.15
N VAL A 100 -0.77 -17.00 -16.74
CA VAL A 100 0.64 -17.24 -16.40
C VAL A 100 1.46 -15.97 -16.63
N ILE A 101 1.33 -15.37 -17.82
CA ILE A 101 2.04 -14.13 -18.16
C ILE A 101 1.61 -12.98 -17.24
N GLY A 102 0.29 -12.82 -17.00
CA GLY A 102 -0.26 -11.76 -16.17
C GLY A 102 0.19 -11.84 -14.71
N VAL A 103 0.24 -13.05 -14.14
CA VAL A 103 0.75 -13.28 -12.78
C VAL A 103 2.25 -13.03 -12.70
N THR A 104 3.03 -13.50 -13.69
CA THR A 104 4.48 -13.22 -13.74
C THR A 104 4.76 -11.72 -13.82
N LEU A 105 4.03 -10.99 -14.68
CA LEU A 105 4.14 -9.53 -14.77
C LEU A 105 3.69 -8.83 -13.48
N ASN A 106 2.67 -9.35 -12.80
CA ASN A 106 2.23 -8.80 -11.52
C ASN A 106 3.35 -8.90 -10.46
N VAL A 107 3.98 -10.07 -10.33
CA VAL A 107 5.07 -10.30 -9.37
C VAL A 107 6.32 -9.49 -9.70
N ILE A 108 6.62 -9.24 -10.97
CA ILE A 108 7.83 -8.50 -11.33
C ILE A 108 7.58 -6.99 -11.33
N ILE A 109 6.53 -6.53 -12.02
CA ILE A 109 6.31 -5.11 -12.26
C ILE A 109 5.53 -4.48 -11.10
N PHE A 110 4.38 -5.05 -10.75
CA PHE A 110 3.51 -4.45 -9.74
C PHE A 110 4.11 -4.54 -8.35
N PHE A 111 4.70 -5.68 -7.98
CA PHE A 111 5.46 -5.78 -6.72
C PHE A 111 6.58 -4.74 -6.66
N VAL A 112 7.39 -4.59 -7.71
CA VAL A 112 8.50 -3.62 -7.69
C VAL A 112 7.98 -2.20 -7.59
N MET A 113 6.99 -1.82 -8.39
CA MET A 113 6.46 -0.45 -8.39
C MET A 113 5.65 -0.09 -7.15
N ALA A 114 4.76 -0.99 -6.70
CA ALA A 114 3.83 -0.70 -5.62
C ALA A 114 4.39 -1.08 -4.24
N GLU A 115 5.39 -1.95 -4.18
CA GLU A 115 5.92 -2.45 -2.91
C GLU A 115 7.40 -2.15 -2.72
N ALA A 116 8.28 -2.63 -3.62
CA ALA A 116 9.72 -2.50 -3.42
C ALA A 116 10.20 -1.04 -3.47
N VAL A 117 9.85 -0.30 -4.53
CA VAL A 117 10.28 1.09 -4.72
C VAL A 117 9.75 2.01 -3.59
N PRO A 118 8.47 1.94 -3.20
CA PRO A 118 7.95 2.78 -2.11
C PRO A 118 8.57 2.45 -0.76
N LYS A 119 8.84 1.17 -0.47
CA LYS A 119 9.57 0.75 0.74
C LYS A 119 10.99 1.31 0.74
N THR A 120 11.72 1.17 -0.37
CA THR A 120 13.07 1.74 -0.50
C THR A 120 13.05 3.26 -0.32
N TYR A 121 12.08 3.96 -0.92
CA TYR A 121 11.95 5.40 -0.76
C TYR A 121 11.64 5.81 0.70
N GLY A 122 10.71 5.10 1.37
CA GLY A 122 10.38 5.32 2.78
C GLY A 122 11.56 5.04 3.70
N LEU A 123 12.42 4.08 3.35
CA LEU A 123 13.64 3.75 4.08
C LEU A 123 14.71 4.85 3.93
N LEU A 124 14.86 5.43 2.74
CA LEU A 124 15.83 6.49 2.45
C LEU A 124 15.38 7.87 2.98
N HIS A 125 14.07 8.16 2.93
CA HIS A 125 13.50 9.45 3.33
C HIS A 125 12.35 9.31 4.36
N PRO A 126 12.63 8.78 5.56
CA PRO A 126 11.59 8.43 6.53
C PRO A 126 10.80 9.64 7.04
N VAL A 127 11.44 10.80 7.23
CA VAL A 127 10.76 12.01 7.73
C VAL A 127 9.78 12.59 6.71
N ARG A 128 10.16 12.65 5.42
CA ARG A 128 9.27 13.12 4.35
C ARG A 128 8.15 12.12 4.08
N GLY A 129 8.47 10.83 4.05
CA GLY A 129 7.47 9.77 3.91
C GLY A 129 6.43 9.82 5.03
N ALA A 130 6.87 9.89 6.28
CA ALA A 130 5.97 9.90 7.42
C ALA A 130 5.13 11.17 7.52
N THR A 131 5.67 12.35 7.19
CA THR A 131 4.88 13.60 7.25
C THR A 131 3.77 13.65 6.21
N ILE A 132 3.99 13.09 5.01
CA ILE A 132 2.99 12.97 3.95
C ILE A 132 1.96 11.88 4.30
N THR A 133 2.41 10.77 4.87
CA THR A 133 1.57 9.58 5.11
C THR A 133 0.88 9.55 6.48
N ALA A 134 1.33 10.33 7.46
CA ALA A 134 0.79 10.32 8.83
C ALA A 134 -0.71 10.61 8.91
N ARG A 135 -1.23 11.53 8.09
CA ARG A 135 -2.65 11.89 8.07
C ARG A 135 -3.54 10.72 7.62
N PRO A 136 -3.35 10.16 6.42
CA PRO A 136 -4.11 9.00 5.96
C PRO A 136 -3.89 7.74 6.80
N VAL A 137 -2.68 7.46 7.29
CA VAL A 137 -2.48 6.36 8.25
C VAL A 137 -3.29 6.58 9.52
N SER A 138 -3.32 7.80 10.07
CA SER A 138 -4.12 8.09 11.25
C SER A 138 -5.63 7.94 11.01
N ALA A 139 -6.10 8.15 9.78
CA ALA A 139 -7.50 7.90 9.41
C ALA A 139 -7.81 6.40 9.35
N ILE A 140 -6.87 5.59 8.85
CA ILE A 140 -6.99 4.12 8.82
C ILE A 140 -6.92 3.53 10.23
N VAL A 141 -5.99 4.00 11.06
CA VAL A 141 -5.85 3.59 12.47
C VAL A 141 -7.02 4.11 13.33
N GLY A 142 -7.64 5.22 12.93
CA GLY A 142 -8.84 5.75 13.57
C GLY A 142 -10.10 4.92 13.30
N PHE A 143 -10.08 4.03 12.30
CA PHE A 143 -11.20 3.14 12.02
C PHE A 143 -11.30 2.05 13.11
N TRP A 144 -12.44 2.08 13.81
CA TRP A 144 -12.79 1.27 14.99
C TRP A 144 -12.51 -0.25 14.92
N PRO A 145 -12.52 -0.96 13.76
CA PRO A 145 -12.28 -2.40 13.73
C PRO A 145 -10.87 -2.84 14.15
N LEU A 146 -9.87 -1.95 14.10
CA LEU A 146 -8.46 -2.29 14.32
C LEU A 146 -7.94 -1.91 15.72
N ARG A 147 -8.77 -1.31 16.57
CA ARG A 147 -8.40 -0.91 17.95
C ARG A 147 -8.46 -2.07 18.96
N ILE A 148 -8.90 -3.25 18.52
CA ILE A 148 -9.20 -4.42 19.35
C ILE A 148 -8.12 -5.52 19.21
N MET A 149 -7.18 -5.36 18.26
CA MET A 149 -6.00 -6.23 18.13
C MET A 149 -4.80 -5.69 18.92
#